data_AF-A0A3N1A2E8-F1
#
_entry.id   AF-A0A3N1A2E8-F1
#
_cell.length_a   1.000
_cell.length_b   1.000
_cell.length_c   1.000
_cell.angle_alpha   90.00
_cell.angle_beta   90.00
_cell.angle_gamma   90.00
#
_symmetry.space_group_name_H-M   'P 1'
#
loop_
_entity.id
_entity.type
_entity.pdbx_description
1 polymer ?
#
loop_
_entity_poly.entity_id
_entity_poly.type
_entity_poly.pdbx_seq_one_letter_code
_entity_poly.pdbx_strand_id
1 'polypeptide(L)'
;MEAARRDLDLMRDSPAAWPQLRYEPATGADGFEYDRHAARRAGLLWAMQYDRRADDLPLLRLLAEQEAVCRRSAPFQGLTEETELAGFLLAEHARVEDVWLHWQIKRANFDTWCGYDVEHLVAAGVQATVDFVRVSAHPDRADVLERLLDDDGQPCVSEDDVDEWAENERSRFPADLATEDPLRWVERAKLIGDTALARRWLDEWAAGRERDKSTLGVLRYELADLGAFALAAQAQRESLRYADTDWERASAWQSLAELERLAGDHRAAWQALGECRRALADVSGWTEVGLGRMYVEQLFLLACSADDELAGVVFAEADRQAGDVPRLPLVVLRAAADAADKVGDQARAEHYRRLRDAEQQRIDVERGRATP
;
A
#
# COMPACT_ATOMS: atom_id res chain seq x y z
N MET A 1 -2.32 -22.34 0.96
CA MET A 1 -3.33 -22.73 1.97
C MET A 1 -3.02 -23.99 2.78
N GLU A 2 -2.58 -25.10 2.20
CA GLU A 2 -2.31 -26.31 3.01
C GLU A 2 -1.27 -26.13 4.12
N ALA A 3 -0.18 -25.41 3.84
CA ALA A 3 0.84 -25.11 4.84
C ALA A 3 0.27 -24.29 6.01
N ALA A 4 -0.56 -23.28 5.69
CA ALA A 4 -1.24 -22.46 6.69
C ALA A 4 -2.24 -23.26 7.54
N ARG A 5 -2.99 -24.19 6.94
CA ARG A 5 -3.89 -25.10 7.69
C ARG A 5 -3.12 -26.00 8.66
N ARG A 6 -2.00 -26.58 8.22
CA ARG A 6 -1.14 -27.39 9.12
C ARG A 6 -0.56 -26.57 10.27
N ASP A 7 -0.16 -25.33 10.00
CA ASP A 7 0.34 -24.44 11.05
C ASP A 7 -0.78 -24.03 12.02
N LEU A 8 -2.00 -23.81 11.53
CA LEU A 8 -3.17 -23.56 12.36
C LEU A 8 -3.50 -24.74 13.27
N ASP A 9 -3.51 -25.96 12.74
CA ASP A 9 -3.73 -27.17 13.55
C ASP A 9 -2.65 -27.31 14.64
N LEU A 10 -1.39 -27.03 14.32
CA LEU A 10 -0.31 -26.99 15.32
C LEU A 10 -0.55 -25.93 16.41
N MET A 11 -0.99 -24.73 16.06
CA MET A 11 -1.28 -23.66 17.03
C MET A 11 -2.49 -24.00 17.91
N ARG A 12 -3.49 -24.68 17.38
CA ARG A 12 -4.65 -25.18 18.14
C ARG A 12 -4.24 -26.24 19.16
N ASP A 13 -3.37 -27.17 18.75
CA ASP A 13 -2.93 -28.28 19.60
C ASP A 13 -1.88 -27.85 20.65
N SER A 14 -1.17 -26.73 20.43
CA SER A 14 -0.07 -26.31 21.28
C SER A 14 -0.06 -24.81 21.58
N PRO A 15 -0.76 -24.36 22.64
CA PRO A 15 -0.65 -22.99 23.15
C PRO A 15 0.79 -22.58 23.52
N ALA A 16 1.65 -23.54 23.84
CA ALA A 16 3.07 -23.30 24.09
C ALA A 16 3.84 -22.76 22.86
N ALA A 17 3.30 -22.93 21.65
CA ALA A 17 3.91 -22.43 20.42
C ALA A 17 3.52 -20.98 20.08
N TRP A 18 2.49 -20.41 20.72
CA TRP A 18 2.00 -19.06 20.45
C TRP A 18 3.00 -17.92 20.62
N PRO A 19 4.06 -18.00 21.46
CA PRO A 19 5.10 -16.98 21.47
C PRO A 19 5.74 -16.71 20.10
N GLN A 20 5.70 -17.67 19.18
CA GLN A 20 6.23 -17.54 17.80
C GLN A 20 5.33 -16.70 16.88
N LEU A 21 4.20 -16.22 17.38
CA LEU A 21 3.25 -15.36 16.65
C LEU A 21 3.36 -13.91 17.09
N ARG A 22 4.07 -13.63 18.18
CA ARG A 22 4.18 -12.28 18.74
C ARG A 22 4.86 -11.34 17.76
N TYR A 23 4.52 -10.06 17.81
CA TYR A 23 5.23 -9.05 17.04
C TYR A 23 6.74 -9.10 17.35
N GLU A 24 7.57 -9.24 16.33
CA GLU A 24 9.03 -9.19 16.45
C GLU A 24 9.58 -8.19 15.42
N PRO A 25 10.08 -7.02 15.85
CA PRO A 25 10.63 -6.03 14.93
C PRO A 25 11.92 -6.56 14.30
N ALA A 26 12.06 -6.33 13.01
CA ALA A 26 13.23 -6.63 12.21
C ALA A 26 13.48 -5.50 11.21
N THR A 27 14.67 -5.43 10.63
CA THR A 27 15.02 -4.43 9.59
C THR A 27 15.36 -5.15 8.29
N GLY A 28 14.72 -4.73 7.21
CA GLY A 28 14.95 -5.25 5.86
C GLY A 28 16.29 -4.81 5.28
N ALA A 29 16.68 -5.42 4.16
CA ALA A 29 17.90 -5.02 3.43
C ALA A 29 17.79 -3.59 2.84
N ASP A 30 16.57 -3.11 2.67
CA ASP A 30 16.18 -1.76 2.27
C ASP A 30 16.23 -0.74 3.43
N GLY A 31 16.48 -1.21 4.65
CA GLY A 31 16.55 -0.38 5.86
C GLY A 31 15.19 -0.08 6.49
N PHE A 32 14.08 -0.62 5.96
CA PHE A 32 12.76 -0.44 6.55
C PHE A 32 12.51 -1.46 7.66
N GLU A 33 11.85 -1.03 8.73
CA GLU A 33 11.43 -1.95 9.78
C GLU A 33 10.17 -2.72 9.37
N TYR A 34 10.14 -4.00 9.72
CA TYR A 34 9.00 -4.89 9.48
C TYR A 34 8.84 -5.87 10.63
N ASP A 35 7.70 -6.56 10.68
CA ASP A 35 7.46 -7.64 11.64
C ASP A 35 7.84 -8.99 11.03
N ARG A 36 8.81 -9.67 11.64
CA ARG A 36 9.28 -10.99 11.22
C ARG A 36 8.17 -12.04 11.20
N HIS A 37 7.13 -11.88 12.01
CA HIS A 37 6.06 -12.86 12.18
C HIS A 37 4.75 -12.50 11.46
N ALA A 38 4.68 -11.37 10.76
CA ALA A 38 3.48 -10.90 10.06
C ALA A 38 2.94 -11.94 9.06
N ALA A 39 3.77 -12.44 8.14
CA ALA A 39 3.34 -13.41 7.13
C ALA A 39 2.81 -14.73 7.74
N ARG A 40 3.36 -15.14 8.89
CA ARG A 40 2.89 -16.33 9.59
C ARG A 40 1.53 -16.10 10.24
N ARG A 41 1.33 -14.96 10.94
CA ARG A 41 0.03 -14.58 11.49
C ARG A 41 -1.03 -14.45 10.40
N ALA A 42 -0.69 -13.81 9.29
CA ALA A 42 -1.55 -13.69 8.12
C ALA A 42 -2.02 -15.07 7.62
N GLY A 43 -1.08 -16.01 7.45
CA GLY A 43 -1.38 -17.39 7.09
C GLY A 43 -2.39 -18.06 8.03
N LEU A 44 -2.22 -17.90 9.35
CA LEU A 44 -3.16 -18.44 10.34
C LEU A 44 -4.54 -17.82 10.23
N LEU A 45 -4.64 -16.50 10.08
CA LEU A 45 -5.91 -15.79 9.91
C LEU A 45 -6.63 -16.24 8.64
N TRP A 46 -5.93 -16.37 7.51
CA TRP A 46 -6.51 -16.90 6.28
C TRP A 46 -6.98 -18.35 6.45
N ALA A 47 -6.24 -19.19 7.18
CA ALA A 47 -6.68 -20.55 7.45
C ALA A 47 -7.93 -20.57 8.35
N MET A 48 -7.99 -19.72 9.38
CA MET A 48 -9.14 -19.57 10.27
C MET A 48 -10.37 -19.06 9.51
N GLN A 49 -10.21 -18.15 8.55
CA GLN A 49 -11.31 -17.61 7.73
C GLN A 49 -12.16 -18.74 7.13
N TYR A 50 -11.52 -19.81 6.64
CA TYR A 50 -12.18 -20.94 5.97
C TYR A 50 -12.37 -22.20 6.83
N ASP A 51 -11.85 -22.23 8.06
CA ASP A 51 -12.02 -23.32 9.03
C ASP A 51 -12.26 -22.70 10.41
N ARG A 52 -13.37 -21.98 10.54
CA ARG A 52 -13.74 -21.25 11.77
C ARG A 52 -14.17 -22.24 12.85
N ARG A 53 -13.61 -22.14 14.06
CA ARG A 53 -14.04 -22.94 15.22
C ARG A 53 -14.28 -22.04 16.43
N ALA A 54 -15.31 -22.35 17.21
CA ALA A 54 -15.63 -21.59 18.42
C ALA A 54 -14.46 -21.57 19.44
N ASP A 55 -13.71 -22.67 19.50
CA ASP A 55 -12.56 -22.82 20.40
C ASP A 55 -11.32 -22.01 19.96
N ASP A 56 -11.34 -21.37 18.78
CA ASP A 56 -10.24 -20.53 18.30
C ASP A 56 -10.16 -19.17 19.02
N LEU A 57 -11.20 -18.75 19.75
CA LEU A 57 -11.29 -17.43 20.36
C LEU A 57 -10.04 -17.00 21.14
N PRO A 58 -9.42 -17.84 22.00
CA PRO A 58 -8.20 -17.46 22.70
C PRO A 58 -7.00 -17.18 21.78
N LEU A 59 -6.83 -17.99 20.72
CA LEU A 59 -5.77 -17.79 19.73
C LEU A 59 -6.06 -16.55 18.88
N LEU A 60 -7.32 -16.34 18.50
CA LEU A 60 -7.75 -15.19 17.72
C LEU A 60 -7.56 -13.86 18.48
N ARG A 61 -7.87 -13.82 19.77
CA ARG A 61 -7.55 -12.67 20.64
C ARG A 61 -6.05 -12.37 20.66
N LEU A 62 -5.21 -13.41 20.74
CA LEU A 62 -3.77 -13.24 20.65
C LEU A 62 -3.37 -12.66 19.29
N LEU A 63 -3.88 -13.20 18.18
CA LEU A 63 -3.57 -12.68 16.83
C LEU A 63 -3.99 -11.21 16.67
N ALA A 64 -5.21 -10.85 17.09
CA ALA A 64 -5.72 -9.48 17.06
C ALA A 64 -4.90 -8.53 17.95
N GLU A 65 -4.46 -8.96 19.12
CA GLU A 65 -3.54 -8.19 19.99
C GLU A 65 -2.20 -7.94 19.27
N GLN A 66 -1.64 -8.94 18.61
CA GLN A 66 -0.37 -8.79 17.91
C GLN A 66 -0.49 -7.89 16.66
N GLU A 67 -1.64 -7.90 15.97
CA GLU A 67 -1.91 -6.92 14.91
C GLU A 67 -1.99 -5.50 15.48
N ALA A 68 -2.67 -5.28 16.62
CA ALA A 68 -2.71 -3.98 17.29
C ALA A 68 -1.30 -3.49 17.70
N VAL A 69 -0.45 -4.38 18.21
CA VAL A 69 0.95 -4.08 18.53
C VAL A 69 1.72 -3.72 17.27
N CYS A 70 1.61 -4.53 16.22
CA CYS A 70 2.29 -4.31 14.95
C CYS A 70 1.93 -2.94 14.35
N ARG A 71 0.64 -2.59 14.32
CA ARG A 71 0.15 -1.30 13.80
C ARG A 71 0.62 -0.09 14.61
N ARG A 72 0.85 -0.27 15.93
CA ARG A 72 1.37 0.78 16.82
C ARG A 72 2.88 0.97 16.69
N SER A 73 3.60 -0.11 16.39
CA SER A 73 5.07 -0.14 16.40
C SER A 73 5.71 0.03 15.03
N ALA A 74 5.03 -0.30 13.93
CA ALA A 74 5.61 -0.19 12.59
C ALA A 74 5.75 1.29 12.15
N PRO A 75 6.88 1.67 11.51
CA PRO A 75 7.11 3.04 11.05
C PRO A 75 6.22 3.44 9.87
N PHE A 76 5.73 2.46 9.09
CA PHE A 76 4.74 2.67 8.05
C PHE A 76 3.35 2.37 8.61
N GLN A 77 2.55 3.42 8.72
CA GLN A 77 1.20 3.39 9.28
C GLN A 77 0.26 2.97 8.15
N GLY A 78 -0.60 2.02 8.45
CA GLY A 78 -1.60 1.51 7.52
C GLY A 78 -2.56 0.59 8.24
N LEU A 79 -3.77 0.46 7.72
CA LEU A 79 -4.69 -0.63 8.04
C LEU A 79 -4.45 -1.74 7.01
N THR A 80 -4.24 -2.98 7.48
CA THR A 80 -3.99 -4.13 6.59
C THR A 80 -5.18 -5.09 6.60
N GLU A 81 -5.30 -5.89 5.55
CA GLU A 81 -6.29 -6.96 5.45
C GLU A 81 -6.26 -7.88 6.68
N GLU A 82 -5.06 -8.20 7.20
CA GLU A 82 -4.91 -9.07 8.37
C GLU A 82 -5.48 -8.44 9.65
N THR A 83 -5.32 -7.12 9.82
CA THR A 83 -5.90 -6.42 10.96
C THR A 83 -7.42 -6.40 10.89
N GLU A 84 -7.96 -6.16 9.69
CA GLU A 84 -9.41 -6.17 9.42
C GLU A 84 -9.98 -7.58 9.59
N LEU A 85 -9.35 -8.60 9.00
CA LEU A 85 -9.76 -10.00 9.12
C LEU A 85 -9.69 -10.49 10.56
N ALA A 86 -8.62 -10.19 11.31
CA ALA A 86 -8.54 -10.54 12.73
C ALA A 86 -9.66 -9.86 13.54
N GLY A 87 -9.93 -8.59 13.25
CA GLY A 87 -11.05 -7.85 13.83
C GLY A 87 -12.41 -8.46 13.51
N PHE A 88 -12.65 -8.79 12.25
CA PHE A 88 -13.93 -9.34 11.80
C PHE A 88 -14.17 -10.74 12.37
N LEU A 89 -13.17 -11.62 12.32
CA LEU A 89 -13.29 -12.94 12.94
C LEU A 89 -13.53 -12.84 14.44
N LEU A 90 -12.92 -11.86 15.13
CA LEU A 90 -13.13 -11.65 16.57
C LEU A 90 -14.56 -11.17 16.86
N ALA A 91 -15.05 -10.23 16.05
CA ALA A 91 -16.41 -9.69 16.12
C ALA A 91 -17.48 -10.79 15.98
N GLU A 92 -17.26 -11.80 15.13
CA GLU A 92 -18.19 -12.93 14.93
C GLU A 92 -18.39 -13.80 16.20
N HIS A 93 -17.53 -13.68 17.21
CA HIS A 93 -17.74 -14.35 18.51
C HIS A 93 -18.68 -13.57 19.45
N ALA A 94 -19.06 -12.33 19.11
CA ALA A 94 -20.04 -11.49 19.80
C ALA A 94 -19.82 -11.41 21.33
N ARG A 95 -18.58 -11.16 21.75
CA ARG A 95 -18.21 -11.01 23.17
C ARG A 95 -18.06 -9.55 23.54
N VAL A 96 -18.90 -9.05 24.45
CA VAL A 96 -18.86 -7.65 24.90
C VAL A 96 -17.50 -7.25 25.48
N GLU A 97 -16.74 -8.20 26.03
CA GLU A 97 -15.43 -7.93 26.61
C GLU A 97 -14.37 -7.57 25.54
N ASP A 98 -14.58 -7.97 24.29
CA ASP A 98 -13.63 -7.73 23.20
C ASP A 98 -13.65 -6.28 22.68
N VAL A 99 -14.59 -5.44 23.15
CA VAL A 99 -14.60 -3.99 22.90
C VAL A 99 -13.25 -3.34 23.21
N TRP A 100 -12.55 -3.80 24.26
CA TRP A 100 -11.25 -3.25 24.65
C TRP A 100 -10.15 -3.61 23.66
N LEU A 101 -10.21 -4.82 23.08
CA LEU A 101 -9.24 -5.24 22.08
C LEU A 101 -9.49 -4.54 20.73
N HIS A 102 -10.76 -4.42 20.32
CA HIS A 102 -11.13 -3.58 19.17
C HIS A 102 -10.69 -2.13 19.35
N TRP A 103 -10.83 -1.59 20.57
CA TRP A 103 -10.34 -0.24 20.89
C TRP A 103 -8.82 -0.10 20.76
N GLN A 104 -8.07 -1.12 21.19
CA GLN A 104 -6.62 -1.14 21.02
C GLN A 104 -6.19 -1.13 19.55
N ILE A 105 -6.90 -1.86 18.69
CA ILE A 105 -6.69 -1.85 17.23
C ILE A 105 -7.02 -0.47 16.66
N LYS A 106 -8.22 0.07 16.95
CA LYS A 106 -8.66 1.37 16.43
C LYS A 106 -7.69 2.50 16.76
N ARG A 107 -7.11 2.48 17.97
CA ARG A 107 -6.10 3.46 18.44
C ARG A 107 -4.64 3.08 18.14
N ALA A 108 -4.37 2.11 17.29
CA ALA A 108 -3.00 1.69 17.04
C ALA A 108 -2.20 2.76 16.28
N ASN A 109 -2.78 3.35 15.22
CA ASN A 109 -2.20 4.46 14.47
C ASN A 109 -3.30 5.33 13.80
N PHE A 110 -2.90 6.26 12.94
CA PHE A 110 -3.82 7.15 12.21
C PHE A 110 -4.75 6.38 11.26
N ASP A 111 -4.21 5.43 10.49
CA ASP A 111 -5.00 4.69 9.49
C ASP A 111 -5.99 3.73 10.14
N THR A 112 -5.65 3.09 11.27
CA THR A 112 -6.62 2.31 12.03
C THR A 112 -7.67 3.20 12.67
N TRP A 113 -7.33 4.42 13.08
CA TRP A 113 -8.31 5.34 13.65
C TRP A 113 -9.39 5.70 12.63
N CYS A 114 -8.95 6.01 11.41
CA CYS A 114 -9.79 6.42 10.30
C CYS A 114 -10.51 5.26 9.60
N GLY A 115 -9.84 4.12 9.40
CA GLY A 115 -10.33 3.03 8.56
C GLY A 115 -10.82 1.78 9.31
N TYR A 116 -10.51 1.61 10.60
CA TYR A 116 -11.06 0.49 11.36
C TYR A 116 -12.46 0.87 11.87
N ASP A 117 -13.48 0.20 11.37
CA ASP A 117 -14.88 0.55 11.61
C ASP A 117 -15.28 0.54 13.10
N VAL A 118 -16.25 1.38 13.46
CA VAL A 118 -16.72 1.49 14.86
C VAL A 118 -17.57 0.28 15.24
N GLU A 119 -18.22 -0.32 14.25
CA GLU A 119 -19.08 -1.48 14.30
C GLU A 119 -18.36 -2.68 14.94
N HIS A 120 -17.05 -2.82 14.70
CA HIS A 120 -16.21 -3.79 15.43
C HIS A 120 -16.32 -3.65 16.96
N LEU A 121 -16.35 -2.42 17.50
CA LEU A 121 -16.40 -2.20 18.95
C LEU A 121 -17.72 -2.68 19.55
N VAL A 122 -18.80 -2.62 18.78
CA VAL A 122 -20.18 -2.89 19.21
C VAL A 122 -20.75 -4.19 18.63
N ALA A 123 -19.92 -5.04 18.01
CA ALA A 123 -20.35 -6.28 17.35
C ALA A 123 -21.06 -7.29 18.27
N ALA A 124 -20.94 -7.15 19.60
CA ALA A 124 -21.69 -7.94 20.57
C ALA A 124 -23.11 -7.38 20.86
N GLY A 125 -23.56 -6.40 20.09
CA GLY A 125 -24.77 -5.61 20.27
C GLY A 125 -24.45 -4.21 20.80
N VAL A 126 -25.05 -3.19 20.18
CA VAL A 126 -24.79 -1.77 20.49
C VAL A 126 -25.10 -1.46 21.94
N GLN A 127 -26.33 -1.75 22.38
CA GLN A 127 -26.76 -1.41 23.73
C GLN A 127 -26.01 -2.23 24.79
N ALA A 128 -25.80 -3.53 24.52
CA ALA A 128 -25.08 -4.43 25.42
C ALA A 128 -23.64 -3.96 25.66
N THR A 129 -22.96 -3.52 24.58
CA THR A 129 -21.60 -2.98 24.64
C THR A 129 -21.55 -1.67 25.41
N VAL A 130 -22.44 -0.72 25.10
CA VAL A 130 -22.48 0.58 25.79
C VAL A 130 -22.70 0.40 27.30
N ASP A 131 -23.64 -0.45 27.69
CA ASP A 131 -23.94 -0.72 29.10
C ASP A 131 -22.75 -1.38 29.81
N PHE A 132 -22.09 -2.33 29.15
CA PHE A 132 -20.86 -2.94 29.67
C PHE A 132 -19.74 -1.92 29.88
N VAL A 133 -19.49 -1.05 28.90
CA VAL A 133 -18.47 0.00 28.97
C VAL A 133 -18.79 0.99 30.10
N ARG A 134 -20.05 1.43 30.24
CA ARG A 134 -20.49 2.38 31.29
C ARG A 134 -20.16 1.92 32.70
N VAL A 135 -20.36 0.63 32.99
CA VAL A 135 -20.12 0.07 34.34
C VAL A 135 -18.67 -0.41 34.53
N SER A 136 -17.86 -0.41 33.48
CA SER A 136 -16.47 -0.88 33.53
C SER A 136 -15.57 0.06 34.33
N ALA A 137 -14.53 -0.52 34.93
CA ALA A 137 -13.42 0.20 35.55
C ALA A 137 -12.22 0.38 34.60
N HIS A 138 -12.36 0.01 33.32
CA HIS A 138 -11.27 0.10 32.34
C HIS A 138 -10.77 1.55 32.18
N PRO A 139 -9.45 1.80 32.12
CA PRO A 139 -8.89 3.15 32.03
C PRO A 139 -9.38 3.92 30.80
N ASP A 140 -9.54 3.24 29.66
CA ASP A 140 -10.02 3.85 28.42
C ASP A 140 -11.56 4.00 28.34
N ARG A 141 -12.31 3.78 29.43
CA ARG A 141 -13.78 3.86 29.42
C ARG A 141 -14.28 5.18 28.84
N ALA A 142 -13.70 6.31 29.27
CA ALA A 142 -14.16 7.63 28.84
C ALA A 142 -14.02 7.79 27.33
N ASP A 143 -12.84 7.49 26.79
CA ASP A 143 -12.55 7.62 25.36
C ASP A 143 -13.44 6.70 24.49
N VAL A 144 -13.71 5.47 24.96
CA VAL A 144 -14.61 4.55 24.25
C VAL A 144 -16.03 5.11 24.24
N LEU A 145 -16.54 5.62 25.36
CA LEU A 145 -17.88 6.22 25.40
C LEU A 145 -17.96 7.47 24.53
N GLU A 146 -16.92 8.31 24.51
CA GLU A 146 -16.83 9.46 23.61
C GLU A 146 -16.87 9.03 22.14
N ARG A 147 -16.25 7.88 21.79
CA ARG A 147 -16.30 7.40 20.41
C ARG A 147 -17.65 6.82 20.02
N LEU A 148 -18.33 6.15 20.96
CA LEU A 148 -19.56 5.41 20.72
C LEU A 148 -20.82 6.26 20.84
N LEU A 149 -20.77 7.38 21.56
CA LEU A 149 -21.94 8.19 21.87
C LEU A 149 -21.87 9.57 21.21
N ASP A 150 -23.02 10.12 20.85
CA ASP A 150 -23.17 11.50 20.41
C ASP A 150 -23.25 12.48 21.60
N ASP A 151 -23.42 13.77 21.29
CA ASP A 151 -23.53 14.83 22.30
C ASP A 151 -24.75 14.66 23.24
N ASP A 152 -25.78 13.92 22.80
CA ASP A 152 -26.99 13.59 23.57
C ASP A 152 -26.85 12.27 24.36
N GLY A 153 -25.67 11.64 24.30
CA GLY A 153 -25.36 10.38 24.97
C GLY A 153 -26.04 9.15 24.36
N GLN A 154 -26.54 9.26 23.13
CA GLN A 154 -27.10 8.15 22.35
C GLN A 154 -26.00 7.48 21.51
N PRO A 155 -26.11 6.17 21.22
CA PRO A 155 -25.16 5.50 20.34
C PRO A 155 -25.11 6.13 18.93
N CYS A 156 -23.89 6.37 18.43
CA CYS A 156 -23.63 6.88 17.08
C CYS A 156 -23.92 5.86 15.96
N VAL A 157 -24.06 4.59 16.31
CA VAL A 157 -24.25 3.45 15.41
C VAL A 157 -25.46 2.68 15.92
N SER A 158 -26.36 2.28 15.01
CA SER A 158 -27.54 1.47 15.31
C SER A 158 -27.28 -0.03 15.15
N GLU A 159 -28.21 -0.89 15.62
CA GLU A 159 -28.09 -2.33 15.38
C GLU A 159 -28.20 -2.67 13.88
N ASP A 160 -29.01 -1.92 13.13
CA ASP A 160 -29.14 -2.10 11.66
C ASP A 160 -27.82 -1.78 10.93
N ASP A 161 -27.09 -0.75 11.38
CA ASP A 161 -25.77 -0.42 10.83
C ASP A 161 -24.74 -1.54 11.09
N VAL A 162 -24.79 -2.15 12.29
CA VAL A 162 -23.93 -3.30 12.64
C VAL A 162 -24.25 -4.52 11.79
N ASP A 163 -25.53 -4.78 11.54
CA ASP A 163 -25.97 -5.88 10.67
C ASP A 163 -25.52 -5.65 9.22
N GLU A 164 -25.70 -4.45 8.66
CA GLU A 164 -25.24 -4.08 7.31
C GLU A 164 -23.71 -4.21 7.20
N TRP A 165 -22.98 -3.69 8.18
CA TRP A 165 -21.52 -3.83 8.25
C TRP A 165 -21.09 -5.30 8.28
N ALA A 166 -21.72 -6.14 9.11
CA ALA A 166 -21.38 -7.56 9.22
C ALA A 166 -21.67 -8.32 7.91
N GLU A 167 -22.73 -7.96 7.17
CA GLU A 167 -23.00 -8.51 5.84
C GLU A 167 -21.93 -8.12 4.82
N ASN A 168 -21.51 -6.85 4.81
CA ASN A 168 -20.44 -6.36 3.94
C ASN A 168 -19.11 -7.07 4.25
N GLU A 169 -18.77 -7.23 5.53
CA GLU A 169 -17.56 -7.93 5.95
C GLU A 169 -17.60 -9.42 5.61
N ARG A 170 -18.76 -10.10 5.70
CA ARG A 170 -18.90 -11.48 5.22
C ARG A 170 -18.73 -11.61 3.71
N SER A 171 -19.13 -10.60 2.94
CA SER A 171 -18.88 -10.54 1.50
C SER A 171 -17.41 -10.31 1.20
N ARG A 172 -16.73 -9.50 2.02
CA ARG A 172 -15.30 -9.18 1.87
C ARG A 172 -14.39 -10.32 2.31
N PHE A 173 -14.78 -11.03 3.37
CA PHE A 173 -14.07 -12.16 3.98
C PHE A 173 -14.93 -13.43 3.94
N PRO A 174 -15.15 -14.01 2.75
CA PRO A 174 -16.02 -15.15 2.59
C PRO A 174 -15.50 -16.37 3.36
N ALA A 175 -16.42 -17.18 3.89
CA ALA A 175 -16.06 -18.43 4.56
C ALA A 175 -15.76 -19.58 3.58
N ASP A 176 -16.17 -19.46 2.32
CA ASP A 176 -15.85 -20.43 1.26
C ASP A 176 -14.66 -19.95 0.42
N LEU A 177 -13.65 -20.80 0.31
CA LEU A 177 -12.46 -20.54 -0.48
C LEU A 177 -12.78 -20.41 -1.98
N ALA A 178 -13.84 -21.08 -2.47
CA ALA A 178 -14.24 -20.99 -3.88
C ALA A 178 -14.86 -19.63 -4.24
N THR A 179 -15.29 -18.85 -3.25
CA THR A 179 -15.87 -17.50 -3.46
C THR A 179 -14.86 -16.37 -3.33
N GLU A 180 -13.61 -16.68 -2.98
CA GLU A 180 -12.55 -15.68 -2.81
C GLU A 180 -12.15 -15.05 -4.14
N ASP A 181 -11.94 -13.73 -4.17
CA ASP A 181 -11.44 -13.05 -5.37
C ASP A 181 -10.00 -13.49 -5.66
N PRO A 182 -9.68 -13.97 -6.87
CA PRO A 182 -8.30 -14.25 -7.28
C PRO A 182 -7.30 -13.12 -6.97
N LEU A 183 -7.69 -11.84 -6.97
CA LEU A 183 -6.79 -10.76 -6.55
C LEU A 183 -6.37 -10.83 -5.09
N ARG A 184 -7.24 -11.29 -4.19
CA ARG A 184 -6.86 -11.54 -2.79
C ARG A 184 -5.73 -12.55 -2.72
N TRP A 185 -5.77 -13.57 -3.57
CA TRP A 185 -4.68 -14.54 -3.62
C TRP A 185 -3.38 -13.98 -4.21
N VAL A 186 -3.43 -12.95 -5.05
CA VAL A 186 -2.25 -12.20 -5.50
C VAL A 186 -1.60 -11.48 -4.31
N GLU A 187 -2.38 -10.70 -3.56
CA GLU A 187 -1.91 -9.93 -2.38
C GLU A 187 -1.30 -10.86 -1.33
N ARG A 188 -2.00 -11.94 -0.99
CA ARG A 188 -1.55 -12.94 0.00
C ARG A 188 -0.29 -13.67 -0.44
N ALA A 189 -0.16 -13.99 -1.72
CA ALA A 189 1.04 -14.63 -2.26
C ALA A 189 2.26 -13.68 -2.23
N LYS A 190 2.05 -12.38 -2.51
CA LYS A 190 3.09 -11.36 -2.36
C LYS A 190 3.55 -11.23 -0.91
N LEU A 191 2.62 -11.22 0.05
CA LEU A 191 2.96 -11.10 1.47
C LEU A 191 3.88 -12.23 1.96
N ILE A 192 3.70 -13.46 1.46
CA ILE A 192 4.57 -14.59 1.79
C ILE A 192 5.83 -14.69 0.89
N GLY A 193 6.02 -13.75 -0.03
CA GLY A 193 7.15 -13.69 -0.95
C GLY A 193 7.10 -14.68 -2.12
N ASP A 194 5.97 -15.31 -2.40
CA ASP A 194 5.81 -16.26 -3.51
C ASP A 194 5.31 -15.54 -4.77
N THR A 195 6.22 -14.84 -5.45
CA THR A 195 5.92 -14.06 -6.66
C THR A 195 5.43 -14.92 -7.83
N ALA A 196 5.86 -16.19 -7.89
CA ALA A 196 5.39 -17.13 -8.91
C ALA A 196 3.93 -17.54 -8.68
N LEU A 197 3.54 -17.78 -7.42
CA LEU A 197 2.15 -18.02 -7.06
C LEU A 197 1.28 -16.78 -7.30
N ALA A 198 1.75 -15.60 -6.89
CA ALA A 198 1.06 -14.33 -7.12
C ALA A 198 0.80 -14.12 -8.63
N ARG A 199 1.80 -14.41 -9.46
CA ARG A 199 1.65 -14.32 -10.91
C ARG A 199 0.58 -15.27 -11.47
N ARG A 200 0.54 -16.53 -11.00
CA ARG A 200 -0.48 -17.50 -11.45
C ARG A 200 -1.89 -17.03 -11.12
N TRP A 201 -2.10 -16.49 -9.91
CA TRP A 201 -3.41 -15.96 -9.51
C TRP A 201 -3.79 -14.72 -10.31
N LEU A 202 -2.83 -13.86 -10.66
CA LEU A 202 -3.10 -12.72 -11.53
C LEU A 202 -3.49 -13.16 -12.95
N ASP A 203 -2.83 -14.18 -13.50
CA ASP A 203 -3.17 -14.75 -14.80
C ASP A 203 -4.59 -15.38 -14.77
N GLU A 204 -4.94 -16.07 -13.67
CA GLU A 204 -6.29 -16.62 -13.46
C GLU A 204 -7.35 -15.52 -13.32
N TRP A 205 -7.06 -14.49 -12.52
CA TRP A 205 -7.92 -13.33 -12.38
C TRP A 205 -8.22 -12.67 -13.73
N ALA A 206 -7.20 -12.52 -14.57
CA ALA A 206 -7.30 -11.88 -15.88
C ALA A 206 -7.94 -12.78 -16.96
N ALA A 207 -8.03 -14.09 -16.73
CA ALA A 207 -8.50 -15.04 -17.72
C ALA A 207 -9.96 -14.77 -18.11
N GLY A 208 -10.20 -14.55 -19.41
CA GLY A 208 -11.54 -14.31 -19.95
C GLY A 208 -12.12 -12.91 -19.68
N ARG A 209 -11.41 -12.04 -18.94
CA ARG A 209 -11.84 -10.65 -18.71
C ARG A 209 -11.63 -9.78 -19.95
N GLU A 210 -12.52 -8.81 -20.15
CA GLU A 210 -12.34 -7.78 -21.15
C GLU A 210 -11.16 -6.87 -20.78
N ARG A 211 -10.38 -6.44 -21.78
CA ARG A 211 -9.21 -5.55 -21.57
C ARG A 211 -9.65 -4.08 -21.55
N ASP A 212 -10.54 -3.75 -20.62
CA ASP A 212 -11.05 -2.41 -20.37
C ASP A 212 -10.07 -1.56 -19.52
N LYS A 213 -10.42 -0.29 -19.26
CA LYS A 213 -9.58 0.65 -18.48
C LYS A 213 -9.26 0.11 -17.09
N SER A 214 -10.23 -0.51 -16.43
CA SER A 214 -10.08 -1.06 -15.08
C SER A 214 -9.13 -2.27 -15.06
N THR A 215 -9.37 -3.24 -15.94
CA THR A 215 -8.62 -4.48 -16.03
C THR A 215 -7.16 -4.23 -16.38
N LEU A 216 -6.91 -3.33 -17.34
CA LEU A 216 -5.55 -2.93 -17.70
C LEU A 216 -4.85 -2.16 -16.57
N GLY A 217 -5.58 -1.36 -15.81
CA GLY A 217 -5.06 -0.64 -14.65
C GLY A 217 -4.54 -1.59 -13.57
N VAL A 218 -5.34 -2.60 -13.20
CA VAL A 218 -4.93 -3.65 -12.25
C VAL A 218 -3.75 -4.44 -12.79
N LEU A 219 -3.82 -4.93 -14.04
CA LEU A 219 -2.71 -5.68 -14.65
C LEU A 219 -1.41 -4.90 -14.61
N ARG A 220 -1.43 -3.62 -14.99
CA ARG A 220 -0.25 -2.76 -14.95
C ARG A 220 0.34 -2.68 -13.56
N TYR A 221 -0.48 -2.40 -12.54
CA TYR A 221 -0.02 -2.24 -11.16
C TYR A 221 0.54 -3.55 -10.62
N GLU A 222 -0.24 -4.63 -10.71
CA GLU A 222 0.12 -5.94 -10.18
C GLU A 222 1.37 -6.52 -10.85
N LEU A 223 1.50 -6.40 -12.18
CA LEU A 223 2.68 -6.85 -12.91
C LEU A 223 3.92 -6.02 -12.58
N ALA A 224 3.78 -4.70 -12.41
CA ALA A 224 4.91 -3.85 -12.04
C ALA A 224 5.42 -4.18 -10.63
N ASP A 225 4.52 -4.39 -9.67
CA ASP A 225 4.86 -4.79 -8.31
C ASP A 225 5.53 -6.17 -8.24
N LEU A 226 5.16 -7.09 -9.14
CA LEU A 226 5.83 -8.37 -9.33
C LEU A 226 7.17 -8.28 -10.10
N GLY A 227 7.60 -7.07 -10.50
CA GLY A 227 8.81 -6.84 -11.29
C GLY A 227 8.70 -7.28 -12.76
N ALA A 228 7.51 -7.64 -13.24
CA ALA A 228 7.24 -8.04 -14.62
C ALA A 228 7.04 -6.82 -15.55
N PHE A 229 8.00 -5.90 -15.53
CA PHE A 229 7.89 -4.57 -16.13
C PHE A 229 7.54 -4.58 -17.63
N ALA A 230 8.08 -5.51 -18.41
CA ALA A 230 7.77 -5.61 -19.84
C ALA A 230 6.27 -5.91 -20.10
N LEU A 231 5.66 -6.75 -19.27
CA LEU A 231 4.24 -7.07 -19.38
C LEU A 231 3.36 -5.95 -18.81
N ALA A 232 3.81 -5.29 -17.75
CA ALA A 232 3.17 -4.08 -17.24
C ALA A 232 3.16 -2.97 -18.31
N ALA A 233 4.28 -2.79 -19.04
CA ALA A 233 4.39 -1.85 -20.15
C ALA A 233 3.44 -2.20 -21.29
N GLN A 234 3.26 -3.50 -21.60
CA GLN A 234 2.26 -3.94 -22.57
C GLN A 234 0.84 -3.54 -22.15
N ALA A 235 0.45 -3.80 -20.89
CA ALA A 235 -0.85 -3.40 -20.38
C ALA A 235 -1.04 -1.87 -20.42
N GLN A 236 0.00 -1.11 -20.05
CA GLN A 236 -0.01 0.36 -20.13
C GLN A 236 -0.17 0.86 -21.56
N ARG A 237 0.54 0.26 -22.53
CA ARG A 237 0.41 0.61 -23.96
C ARG A 237 -1.01 0.40 -24.47
N GLU A 238 -1.65 -0.70 -24.09
CA GLU A 238 -3.05 -0.94 -24.44
C GLU A 238 -4.01 0.04 -23.76
N SER A 239 -3.66 0.54 -22.57
CA SER A 239 -4.49 1.48 -21.80
C SER A 239 -4.52 2.89 -22.40
N LEU A 240 -3.54 3.25 -23.25
CA LEU A 240 -3.42 4.57 -23.87
C LEU A 240 -4.67 4.98 -24.65
N ARG A 241 -5.42 4.02 -25.20
CA ARG A 241 -6.68 4.30 -25.92
C ARG A 241 -7.79 4.87 -25.04
N TYR A 242 -7.66 4.76 -23.72
CA TYR A 242 -8.63 5.25 -22.73
C TYR A 242 -8.20 6.59 -22.08
N ALA A 243 -7.19 7.25 -22.66
CA ALA A 243 -6.72 8.57 -22.24
C ALA A 243 -7.38 9.66 -23.10
N ASP A 244 -8.42 10.29 -22.55
CA ASP A 244 -9.30 11.18 -23.30
C ASP A 244 -8.77 12.62 -23.31
N THR A 245 -8.07 13.02 -22.26
CA THR A 245 -7.48 14.37 -22.12
C THR A 245 -5.98 14.38 -22.42
N ASP A 246 -5.43 15.55 -22.79
CA ASP A 246 -3.97 15.71 -22.95
C ASP A 246 -3.20 15.41 -21.67
N TRP A 247 -3.80 15.74 -20.51
CA TRP A 247 -3.25 15.40 -19.21
C TRP A 247 -3.15 13.88 -19.00
N GLU A 248 -4.24 13.16 -19.23
CA GLU A 248 -4.25 11.69 -19.12
C GLU A 248 -3.29 11.05 -20.13
N ARG A 249 -3.20 11.59 -21.35
CA ARG A 249 -2.26 11.11 -22.36
C ARG A 249 -0.82 11.28 -21.91
N ALA A 250 -0.45 12.47 -21.44
CA ALA A 250 0.90 12.76 -20.94
C ALA A 250 1.26 11.86 -19.75
N SER A 251 0.36 11.73 -18.78
CA SER A 251 0.54 10.85 -17.62
C SER A 251 0.68 9.37 -18.04
N ALA A 252 -0.15 8.91 -18.98
CA ALA A 252 -0.09 7.54 -19.46
C ALA A 252 1.20 7.22 -20.25
N TRP A 253 1.68 8.16 -21.08
CA TRP A 253 2.96 8.01 -21.78
C TRP A 253 4.15 8.03 -20.82
N GLN A 254 4.08 8.85 -19.78
CA GLN A 254 5.09 8.88 -18.73
C GLN A 254 5.17 7.56 -17.96
N SER A 255 4.02 7.00 -17.53
CA SER A 255 4.00 5.69 -16.88
C SER A 255 4.53 4.60 -17.81
N LEU A 256 4.25 4.68 -19.12
CA LEU A 256 4.82 3.75 -20.09
C LEU A 256 6.35 3.88 -20.15
N ALA A 257 6.88 5.10 -20.24
CA ALA A 257 8.32 5.33 -20.29
C ALA A 257 9.06 4.76 -19.06
N GLU A 258 8.48 4.93 -17.87
CA GLU A 258 9.00 4.35 -16.64
C GLU A 258 9.06 2.82 -16.72
N LEU A 259 7.96 2.18 -17.13
CA LEU A 259 7.88 0.72 -17.22
C LEU A 259 8.84 0.16 -18.27
N GLU A 260 8.95 0.79 -19.44
CA GLU A 260 9.91 0.39 -20.49
C GLU A 260 11.36 0.54 -20.01
N ARG A 261 11.67 1.61 -19.27
CA ARG A 261 13.00 1.81 -18.66
C ARG A 261 13.30 0.71 -17.65
N LEU A 262 12.37 0.39 -16.76
CA LEU A 262 12.52 -0.67 -15.76
C LEU A 262 12.60 -2.07 -16.41
N ALA A 263 11.97 -2.26 -17.57
CA ALA A 263 12.10 -3.47 -18.39
C ALA A 263 13.44 -3.56 -19.16
N GLY A 264 14.22 -2.48 -19.19
CA GLY A 264 15.50 -2.38 -19.92
C GLY A 264 15.36 -2.00 -21.39
N ASP A 265 14.16 -1.70 -21.90
CA ASP A 265 13.97 -1.17 -23.26
C ASP A 265 14.09 0.36 -23.26
N HIS A 266 15.33 0.83 -23.14
CA HIS A 266 15.64 2.26 -23.07
C HIS A 266 15.22 3.03 -24.33
N ARG A 267 15.17 2.37 -25.50
CA ARG A 267 14.73 3.00 -26.75
C ARG A 267 13.22 3.19 -26.77
N ALA A 268 12.44 2.20 -26.34
CA ALA A 268 11.00 2.35 -26.18
C ALA A 268 10.66 3.40 -25.12
N ALA A 269 11.41 3.43 -24.00
CA ALA A 269 11.28 4.46 -22.98
C ALA A 269 11.50 5.87 -23.55
N TRP A 270 12.57 6.06 -24.34
CA TRP A 270 12.84 7.33 -25.00
C TRP A 270 11.72 7.76 -25.96
N GLN A 271 11.21 6.83 -26.76
CA GLN A 271 10.08 7.10 -27.65
C GLN A 271 8.83 7.52 -26.88
N ALA A 272 8.50 6.82 -25.79
CA ALA A 272 7.37 7.15 -24.93
C ALA A 272 7.52 8.53 -24.28
N LEU A 273 8.73 8.93 -23.87
CA LEU A 273 9.00 10.31 -23.39
C LEU A 273 8.82 11.35 -24.50
N GLY A 274 9.18 11.01 -25.74
CA GLY A 274 8.88 11.84 -26.91
C GLY A 274 7.38 12.06 -27.11
N GLU A 275 6.56 11.02 -26.98
CA GLU A 275 5.09 11.14 -27.05
C GLU A 275 4.52 11.91 -25.85
N CYS A 276 5.06 11.68 -24.65
CA CYS A 276 4.70 12.44 -23.45
C CYS A 276 4.94 13.95 -23.67
N ARG A 277 6.10 14.33 -24.21
CA ARG A 277 6.42 15.73 -24.55
C ARG A 277 5.42 16.35 -25.51
N ARG A 278 4.96 15.59 -26.52
CA ARG A 278 3.94 16.07 -27.46
C ARG A 278 2.61 16.32 -26.76
N ALA A 279 2.14 15.37 -25.95
CA ALA A 279 0.92 15.55 -25.17
C ALA A 279 1.01 16.73 -24.18
N LEU A 280 2.17 16.92 -23.55
CA LEU A 280 2.42 18.06 -22.64
C LEU A 280 2.38 19.43 -23.34
N ALA A 281 2.59 19.50 -24.65
CA ALA A 281 2.53 20.77 -25.38
C ALA A 281 1.13 21.40 -25.31
N ASP A 282 0.09 20.59 -25.18
CA ASP A 282 -1.31 21.00 -25.13
C ASP A 282 -1.84 21.15 -23.68
N VAL A 283 -1.01 20.85 -22.68
CA VAL A 283 -1.36 21.00 -21.26
C VAL A 283 -0.91 22.36 -20.72
N SER A 284 -1.84 23.25 -20.43
CA SER A 284 -1.54 24.57 -19.85
C SER A 284 -0.87 24.44 -18.47
N GLY A 285 0.24 25.16 -18.26
CA GLY A 285 0.92 25.21 -16.96
C GLY A 285 1.61 23.90 -16.53
N TRP A 286 1.86 22.97 -17.46
CA TRP A 286 2.41 21.64 -17.13
C TRP A 286 3.77 21.69 -16.40
N THR A 287 4.55 22.77 -16.56
CA THR A 287 5.84 22.98 -15.89
C THR A 287 5.71 23.33 -14.41
N GLU A 288 4.57 23.86 -13.97
CA GLU A 288 4.37 24.32 -12.59
C GLU A 288 3.81 23.21 -11.68
N VAL A 289 3.17 22.23 -12.28
CA VAL A 289 2.51 21.09 -11.62
C VAL A 289 3.43 19.87 -11.53
N GLY A 290 3.00 18.84 -10.79
CA GLY A 290 3.79 17.62 -10.57
C GLY A 290 4.20 16.91 -11.86
N LEU A 291 3.35 16.99 -12.90
CA LEU A 291 3.55 16.32 -14.18
C LEU A 291 4.87 16.72 -14.87
N GLY A 292 5.21 18.02 -14.91
CA GLY A 292 6.46 18.48 -15.50
C GLY A 292 7.71 18.04 -14.74
N ARG A 293 7.65 18.04 -13.39
CA ARG A 293 8.74 17.56 -12.54
C ARG A 293 9.00 16.08 -12.75
N MET A 294 7.94 15.27 -12.77
CA MET A 294 8.07 13.84 -13.03
C MET A 294 8.58 13.57 -14.46
N TYR A 295 8.23 14.41 -15.46
CA TYR A 295 8.69 14.21 -16.84
C TYR A 295 10.21 14.41 -16.93
N VAL A 296 10.72 15.49 -16.32
CA VAL A 296 12.16 15.76 -16.20
C VAL A 296 12.87 14.65 -15.41
N GLU A 297 12.25 14.15 -14.34
CA GLU A 297 12.77 13.01 -13.57
C GLU A 297 13.01 11.78 -14.45
N GLN A 298 12.00 11.36 -15.21
CA GLN A 298 12.12 10.17 -16.06
C GLN A 298 13.17 10.33 -17.17
N LEU A 299 13.38 11.55 -17.68
CA LEU A 299 14.49 11.84 -18.60
C LEU A 299 15.86 11.60 -17.94
N PHE A 300 16.09 12.14 -16.74
CA PHE A 300 17.36 11.92 -16.04
C PHE A 300 17.56 10.44 -15.65
N LEU A 301 16.52 9.78 -15.15
CA LEU A 301 16.58 8.34 -14.82
C LEU A 301 16.88 7.48 -16.06
N LEU A 302 16.32 7.84 -17.22
CA LEU A 302 16.64 7.16 -18.48
C LEU A 302 18.10 7.43 -18.90
N ALA A 303 18.58 8.66 -18.80
CA ALA A 303 19.98 8.99 -19.09
C ALA A 303 20.96 8.20 -18.20
N CYS A 304 20.63 7.97 -16.93
CA CYS A 304 21.46 7.16 -16.02
C CYS A 304 21.54 5.68 -16.42
N SER A 305 20.46 5.12 -16.96
CA SER A 305 20.32 3.67 -17.21
C SER A 305 20.63 3.25 -18.65
N ALA A 306 20.51 4.18 -19.61
CA ALA A 306 20.74 3.94 -21.02
C ALA A 306 22.21 3.63 -21.37
N ASP A 307 22.42 3.05 -22.56
CA ASP A 307 23.74 2.95 -23.17
C ASP A 307 24.33 4.34 -23.46
N ASP A 308 25.66 4.43 -23.63
CA ASP A 308 26.35 5.73 -23.70
C ASP A 308 25.89 6.61 -24.88
N GLU A 309 25.46 5.99 -26.00
CA GLU A 309 24.95 6.72 -27.16
C GLU A 309 23.61 7.41 -26.84
N LEU A 310 22.66 6.66 -26.29
CA LEU A 310 21.35 7.20 -25.93
C LEU A 310 21.42 8.10 -24.70
N ALA A 311 22.28 7.76 -23.71
CA ALA A 311 22.43 8.52 -22.48
C ALA A 311 22.79 9.99 -22.75
N GLY A 312 23.72 10.25 -23.66
CA GLY A 312 24.11 11.63 -24.03
C GLY A 312 22.95 12.43 -24.65
N VAL A 313 22.18 11.80 -25.55
CA VAL A 313 21.02 12.44 -26.21
C VAL A 313 19.91 12.75 -25.20
N VAL A 314 19.58 11.77 -24.36
CA VAL A 314 18.53 11.92 -23.34
C VAL A 314 18.94 12.94 -22.28
N PHE A 315 20.20 12.95 -21.85
CA PHE A 315 20.70 13.95 -20.89
C PHE A 315 20.58 15.37 -21.44
N ALA A 316 20.96 15.59 -22.71
CA ALA A 316 20.83 16.90 -23.32
C ALA A 316 19.37 17.40 -23.37
N GLU A 317 18.41 16.47 -23.60
CA GLU A 317 16.99 16.79 -23.48
C GLU A 317 16.61 17.12 -22.03
N ALA A 318 17.02 16.29 -21.08
CA ALA A 318 16.73 16.45 -19.66
C ALA A 318 17.21 17.81 -19.14
N ASP A 319 18.45 18.19 -19.47
CA ASP A 319 19.06 19.46 -19.08
C ASP A 319 18.32 20.67 -19.67
N ARG A 320 17.88 20.57 -20.93
CA ARG A 320 17.06 21.62 -21.55
C ARG A 320 15.72 21.78 -20.84
N GLN A 321 15.00 20.68 -20.61
CA GLN A 321 13.68 20.70 -19.99
C GLN A 321 13.75 21.11 -18.50
N ALA A 322 14.81 20.75 -17.80
CA ALA A 322 15.08 21.18 -16.43
C ALA A 322 15.19 22.72 -16.31
N GLY A 323 15.64 23.40 -17.36
CA GLY A 323 15.68 24.86 -17.42
C GLY A 323 14.30 25.52 -17.40
N ASP A 324 13.27 24.83 -17.89
CA ASP A 324 11.90 25.34 -18.00
C ASP A 324 10.99 24.93 -16.83
N VAL A 325 11.42 23.97 -16.00
CA VAL A 325 10.65 23.44 -14.87
C VAL A 325 11.22 23.97 -13.55
N PRO A 326 10.55 24.93 -12.89
CA PRO A 326 11.05 25.51 -11.64
C PRO A 326 10.94 24.53 -10.47
N ARG A 327 11.83 24.70 -9.48
CA ARG A 327 11.82 23.99 -8.19
C ARG A 327 11.83 22.46 -8.36
N LEU A 328 12.83 21.95 -9.05
CA LEU A 328 13.07 20.51 -9.12
C LEU A 328 13.29 19.95 -7.70
N PRO A 329 12.61 18.85 -7.33
CA PRO A 329 12.71 18.28 -6.00
C PRO A 329 14.06 17.59 -5.82
N LEU A 330 14.45 17.37 -4.57
CA LEU A 330 15.72 16.76 -4.18
C LEU A 330 16.04 15.44 -4.94
N VAL A 331 15.03 14.59 -5.13
CA VAL A 331 15.18 13.30 -5.83
C VAL A 331 15.55 13.48 -7.31
N VAL A 332 14.96 14.47 -7.99
CA VAL A 332 15.27 14.81 -9.39
C VAL A 332 16.67 15.40 -9.50
N LEU A 333 17.05 16.27 -8.55
CA LEU A 333 18.39 16.88 -8.54
C LEU A 333 19.50 15.84 -8.30
N ARG A 334 19.22 14.78 -7.51
CA ARG A 334 20.12 13.63 -7.37
C ARG A 334 20.26 12.88 -8.70
N ALA A 335 19.14 12.50 -9.32
CA ALA A 335 19.14 11.84 -10.62
C ALA A 335 19.85 12.67 -11.70
N ALA A 336 19.69 14.00 -11.69
CA ALA A 336 20.34 14.91 -12.63
C ALA A 336 21.87 14.94 -12.47
N ALA A 337 22.36 14.95 -11.23
CA ALA A 337 23.80 14.87 -10.96
C ALA A 337 24.38 13.53 -11.40
N ASP A 338 23.71 12.42 -11.08
CA ASP A 338 24.14 11.07 -11.45
C ASP A 338 24.15 10.89 -12.98
N ALA A 339 23.14 11.44 -13.68
CA ALA A 339 23.07 11.43 -15.14
C ALA A 339 24.21 12.25 -15.77
N ALA A 340 24.52 13.42 -15.22
CA ALA A 340 25.62 14.26 -15.68
C ALA A 340 26.98 13.57 -15.51
N ASP A 341 27.18 12.88 -14.38
CA ASP A 341 28.37 12.06 -14.13
C ASP A 341 28.47 10.91 -15.14
N LYS A 342 27.36 10.21 -15.39
CA LYS A 342 27.27 9.10 -16.35
C LYS A 342 27.68 9.52 -17.76
N VAL A 343 27.25 10.70 -18.22
CA VAL A 343 27.62 11.21 -19.56
C VAL A 343 28.97 11.95 -19.57
N GLY A 344 29.63 12.10 -18.42
CA GLY A 344 30.94 12.75 -18.30
C GLY A 344 30.92 14.28 -18.32
N ASP A 345 29.76 14.92 -18.15
CA ASP A 345 29.63 16.39 -18.08
C ASP A 345 29.88 16.90 -16.66
N GLN A 346 31.15 17.14 -16.33
CA GLN A 346 31.57 17.59 -15.00
C GLN A 346 30.97 18.95 -14.62
N ALA A 347 30.80 19.86 -15.57
CA ALA A 347 30.27 21.19 -15.30
C ALA A 347 28.79 21.10 -14.89
N ARG A 348 28.01 20.26 -15.57
CA ARG A 348 26.61 20.01 -15.20
C ARG A 348 26.48 19.19 -13.93
N ALA A 349 27.35 18.20 -13.70
CA ALA A 349 27.34 17.43 -12.45
C ALA A 349 27.55 18.34 -11.24
N GLU A 350 28.53 19.26 -11.29
CA GLU A 350 28.72 20.25 -10.23
C GLU A 350 27.54 21.21 -10.07
N HIS A 351 26.93 21.64 -11.18
CA HIS A 351 25.74 22.49 -11.14
C HIS A 351 24.58 21.81 -10.40
N TYR A 352 24.23 20.58 -10.77
CA TYR A 352 23.13 19.84 -10.14
C TYR A 352 23.42 19.46 -8.70
N ARG A 353 24.67 19.13 -8.34
CA ARG A 353 25.07 18.92 -6.93
C ARG A 353 24.86 20.17 -6.08
N ARG A 354 25.23 21.36 -6.58
CA ARG A 354 24.98 22.62 -5.85
C ARG A 354 23.50 22.86 -5.61
N LEU A 355 22.66 22.63 -6.64
CA LEU A 355 21.20 22.75 -6.49
C LEU A 355 20.64 21.74 -5.49
N ARG A 356 21.08 20.48 -5.57
CA ARG A 356 20.72 19.40 -4.64
C ARG A 356 21.05 19.78 -3.20
N ASP A 357 22.27 20.27 -2.96
CA ASP A 357 22.73 20.60 -1.62
C ASP A 357 21.97 21.79 -1.04
N ALA A 358 21.65 22.80 -1.87
CA ALA A 358 20.79 23.92 -1.47
C ALA A 358 19.36 23.46 -1.12
N GLU A 359 18.79 22.53 -1.89
CA GLU A 359 17.46 21.98 -1.63
C GLU A 359 17.43 21.10 -0.37
N GLN A 360 18.48 20.29 -0.15
CA GLN A 360 18.64 19.52 1.09
C GLN A 360 18.69 20.46 2.31
N GLN A 361 19.47 21.54 2.24
CA GLN A 361 19.54 22.54 3.31
C GLN A 361 18.18 23.19 3.58
N ARG A 362 17.40 23.50 2.54
CA ARG A 362 16.04 24.03 2.69
C ARG A 362 15.14 23.05 3.46
N ILE A 363 15.15 21.77 3.07
CA ILE A 363 14.38 20.70 3.73
C ILE A 363 14.81 20.53 5.18
N ASP A 364 16.12 20.54 5.46
CA ASP A 364 16.65 20.39 6.82
C ASP A 364 16.24 21.56 7.72
N VAL A 365 16.24 22.79 7.20
CA VAL A 365 15.75 23.98 7.91
C VAL A 365 14.25 23.88 8.20
N GLU A 366 13.46 23.40 7.25
CA GLU A 366 12.01 23.21 7.44
C GLU A 366 11.71 22.11 8.46
N ARG A 367 12.43 20.97 8.38
CA ARG A 367 12.31 19.87 9.36
C ARG A 367 12.74 20.31 10.76
N GLY A 368 13.83 21.06 10.88
CA GLY A 368 14.29 21.61 12.16
C GLY A 368 13.35 22.64 12.79
N ARG A 369 12.47 23.26 12.00
CA ARG A 369 11.40 24.15 12.49
C ARG A 369 10.10 23.40 12.82
N ALA A 370 9.92 22.19 12.30
CA ALA A 370 8.73 21.36 12.49
C ALA A 370 8.84 20.40 13.69
N THR A 371 9.98 20.36 14.38
CA THR A 371 10.16 19.65 15.65
C THR A 371 9.90 20.62 16.82
N PRO A 372 8.81 20.46 17.62
CA PRO A 372 8.61 21.18 18.86
C PRO A 372 9.68 20.89 19.92
#